data_AF-A0A6M2A8T2-F1
#
_entry.id   AF-A0A6M2A8T2-F1
#
_cell.length_a   1.000
_cell.length_b   1.000
_cell.length_c   1.000
_cell.angle_alpha   90.00
_cell.angle_beta   90.00
_cell.angle_gamma   90.00
#
_symmetry.space_group_name_H-M   'P 1'
#
loop_
_entity.id
_entity.type
_entity.pdbx_description
1 polymer ?
#
loop_
_entity_poly.entity_id
_entity_poly.type
_entity_poly.pdbx_seq_one_letter_code
_entity_poly.pdbx_strand_id
1 'polypeptide(L)'
;MAVKAKEVQQSDILRIEAEINNLWGELNTSNVPNRVRTNLEARLSESEDIFKKVLNGQSPIADLENGLQEIDMELAQSVVQQAENEISKAEHTGSAYLALQEISRELKEGRLTPIRARHEVKGIMRPHHS
;
A
#
# COMPACT_ATOMS: atom_id res chain seq x y z
N MET A 1 -4.64 33.85 -19.12
CA MET A 1 -3.37 33.48 -18.45
C MET A 1 -3.27 31.97 -18.49
N ALA A 2 -2.34 31.42 -19.26
CA ALA A 2 -2.14 29.97 -19.31
C ALA A 2 -1.40 29.54 -18.03
N VAL A 3 -2.02 28.69 -17.22
CA VAL A 3 -1.35 28.07 -16.07
C VAL A 3 -0.24 27.19 -16.65
N LYS A 4 1.02 27.55 -16.41
CA LYS A 4 2.16 26.67 -16.74
C LYS A 4 1.93 25.36 -15.99
N ALA A 5 1.79 24.25 -16.72
CA ALA A 5 1.89 22.93 -16.12
C ALA A 5 3.23 22.88 -15.35
N LYS A 6 3.17 22.49 -14.08
CA LYS A 6 4.37 22.33 -13.24
C LYS A 6 5.24 21.30 -13.96
N GLU A 7 6.42 21.70 -14.43
CA GLU A 7 7.37 20.75 -15.03
C GLU A 7 7.69 19.67 -14.00
N VAL A 8 7.47 18.41 -14.38
CA VAL A 8 7.80 17.25 -13.55
C VAL A 8 9.30 17.26 -13.32
N GLN A 9 9.73 17.30 -12.05
CA GLN A 9 11.15 17.35 -11.73
C GLN A 9 11.76 15.96 -11.74
N GLN A 10 13.06 15.85 -12.01
CA GLN A 10 13.77 14.56 -11.96
C GLN A 10 13.65 13.88 -10.58
N SER A 11 13.57 14.66 -9.50
CA SER A 11 13.31 14.14 -8.16
C SER A 11 11.93 13.50 -8.02
N ASP A 12 10.91 14.03 -8.70
CA ASP A 12 9.56 13.48 -8.67
C ASP A 12 9.51 12.13 -9.41
N ILE A 13 10.20 12.05 -10.56
CA ILE A 13 10.35 10.82 -11.35
C ILE A 13 10.96 9.70 -10.52
N LEU A 14 12.12 9.97 -9.90
CA LEU A 14 12.84 8.98 -9.09
C LEU A 14 12.02 8.53 -7.87
N ARG A 15 11.29 9.45 -7.24
CA ARG A 15 10.44 9.13 -6.10
C ARG A 15 9.30 8.20 -6.51
N ILE A 16 8.60 8.50 -7.60
CA ILE A 16 7.46 7.71 -8.08
C ILE A 16 7.92 6.33 -8.55
N GLU A 17 9.03 6.26 -9.28
CA GLU A 17 9.62 4.99 -9.70
C GLU A 17 9.99 4.11 -8.49
N ALA A 18 10.58 4.72 -7.44
CA ALA A 18 10.84 4.01 -6.20
C ALA A 18 9.55 3.55 -5.49
N GLU A 19 8.49 4.37 -5.51
CA GLU A 19 7.20 4.04 -4.92
C GLU A 19 6.52 2.85 -5.61
N ILE A 20 6.49 2.84 -6.94
CA ILE A 20 5.99 1.71 -7.75
C ILE A 20 6.78 0.43 -7.42
N ASN A 21 8.11 0.51 -7.43
CA ASN A 21 8.98 -0.63 -7.13
C ASN A 21 8.77 -1.15 -5.71
N ASN A 22 8.60 -0.26 -4.73
CA ASN A 22 8.32 -0.62 -3.35
C ASN A 22 6.96 -1.32 -3.22
N LEU A 23 5.92 -0.82 -3.89
CA LEU A 23 4.59 -1.45 -3.87
C LEU A 23 4.61 -2.84 -4.51
N TRP A 24 5.33 -3.02 -5.61
CA TRP A 24 5.56 -4.35 -6.19
C TRP A 24 6.28 -5.29 -5.20
N GLY A 25 7.36 -4.83 -4.58
CA GLY A 25 8.10 -5.62 -3.59
C GLY A 25 7.25 -6.00 -2.37
N GLU A 26 6.48 -5.06 -1.84
CA GLU A 26 5.56 -5.30 -0.74
C GLU A 26 4.43 -6.25 -1.14
N LEU A 27 3.81 -6.07 -2.31
CA LEU A 27 2.77 -6.97 -2.79
C LEU A 27 3.28 -8.40 -2.94
N ASN A 28 4.47 -8.58 -3.53
CA ASN A 28 5.09 -9.89 -3.75
C ASN A 28 5.43 -10.64 -2.45
N THR A 29 5.69 -9.91 -1.37
CA THR A 29 6.04 -10.49 -0.06
C THR A 29 4.89 -10.51 0.94
N SER A 30 3.81 -9.76 0.66
CA SER A 30 2.64 -9.68 1.53
C SER A 30 1.77 -10.91 1.41
N ASN A 31 1.22 -11.34 2.54
CA ASN A 31 0.18 -12.36 2.57
C ASN A 31 -1.17 -11.68 2.38
N VAL A 32 -1.69 -11.70 1.15
CA VAL A 32 -2.99 -11.13 0.78
C VAL A 32 -3.78 -12.13 -0.06
N PRO A 33 -5.12 -12.11 -0.03
CA PRO A 33 -5.94 -13.00 -0.85
C PRO A 33 -5.64 -12.86 -2.34
N ASN A 34 -5.61 -13.98 -3.08
CA ASN A 34 -5.29 -13.99 -4.52
C ASN A 34 -6.13 -13.02 -5.35
N ARG A 35 -7.44 -12.90 -5.06
CA ARG A 35 -8.32 -11.96 -5.77
C ARG A 35 -7.87 -10.51 -5.58
N VAL A 36 -7.48 -10.14 -4.36
CA VAL A 36 -6.97 -8.80 -4.05
C VAL A 36 -5.63 -8.59 -4.74
N ARG A 37 -4.73 -9.57 -4.64
CA ARG A 37 -3.44 -9.54 -5.34
C ARG A 37 -3.59 -9.24 -6.82
N THR A 38 -4.41 -10.01 -7.54
CA THR A 38 -4.61 -9.81 -8.99
C THR A 38 -5.16 -8.42 -9.32
N ASN A 39 -6.04 -7.87 -8.47
CA ASN A 39 -6.53 -6.49 -8.65
C ASN A 39 -5.40 -5.46 -8.47
N LEU A 40 -4.62 -5.58 -7.39
CA LEU A 40 -3.51 -4.68 -7.11
C LEU A 40 -2.41 -4.75 -8.19
N GLU A 41 -2.10 -5.94 -8.71
CA GLU A 41 -1.16 -6.14 -9.81
C GLU A 41 -1.62 -5.42 -11.09
N ALA A 42 -2.91 -5.51 -11.41
CA ALA A 42 -3.48 -4.83 -12.58
C ALA A 42 -3.40 -3.30 -12.43
N ARG A 43 -3.74 -2.76 -11.25
CA ARG A 43 -3.67 -1.33 -10.96
C ARG A 43 -2.24 -0.79 -10.89
N LEU A 44 -1.29 -1.58 -10.40
CA LEU A 44 0.14 -1.23 -10.44
C LEU A 44 0.64 -1.19 -11.89
N SER A 45 0.26 -2.17 -12.71
CA SER A 45 0.59 -2.17 -14.15
C SER A 45 0.00 -0.95 -14.87
N GLU A 46 -1.24 -0.57 -14.54
CA GLU A 46 -1.85 0.67 -15.06
C GLU A 46 -1.10 1.92 -14.59
N SER A 47 -0.66 1.95 -13.32
CA SER A 47 0.14 3.05 -12.77
C SER A 47 1.48 3.21 -13.49
N GLU A 48 2.12 2.12 -13.91
CA GLU A 48 3.33 2.17 -14.74
C GLU A 48 3.06 2.77 -16.13
N ASP A 49 1.91 2.48 -16.73
CA ASP A 49 1.51 3.09 -18.00
C ASP A 49 1.15 4.57 -17.86
N ILE A 50 0.50 4.95 -16.76
CA ILE A 50 0.27 6.36 -16.41
C ILE A 50 1.61 7.06 -16.17
N PHE A 51 2.57 6.43 -15.50
CA PHE A 51 3.92 6.97 -15.30
C PHE A 51 4.61 7.29 -16.63
N LYS A 52 4.55 6.39 -17.61
CA LYS A 52 5.06 6.67 -18.97
C LYS A 52 4.37 7.89 -19.62
N LYS A 53 3.06 8.05 -19.43
CA LYS A 53 2.32 9.23 -19.93
C LYS A 53 2.73 10.51 -19.21
N VAL A 54 2.97 10.46 -17.90
CA VAL A 54 3.49 11.59 -17.10
C VAL A 54 4.86 12.03 -17.62
N LEU A 55 5.76 11.08 -17.89
CA LEU A 55 7.08 11.36 -18.47
C LEU A 55 7.01 12.04 -19.84
N ASN A 56 5.98 11.71 -20.63
CA ASN A 56 5.70 12.32 -21.93
C ASN A 56 4.87 13.62 -21.85
N GLY A 57 4.54 14.11 -20.64
CA GLY A 57 3.72 15.30 -20.43
C GLY A 57 2.25 15.14 -20.84
N GLN A 58 1.76 13.91 -20.98
CA GLN A 58 0.41 13.57 -21.45
C GLN A 58 -0.59 13.33 -20.30
N SER A 59 -0.10 13.22 -19.07
CA SER A 59 -0.94 13.06 -17.88
C SER A 59 -0.36 13.87 -16.72
N PRO A 60 -1.21 14.42 -15.85
CA PRO A 60 -0.74 15.13 -14.67
C PRO A 60 -0.17 14.12 -13.66
N ILE A 61 0.91 14.51 -12.98
CA ILE A 61 1.55 13.68 -11.96
C ILE A 61 0.61 13.36 -10.79
N ALA A 62 -0.31 14.26 -10.46
CA ALA A 62 -1.26 14.10 -9.35
C ALA A 62 -2.17 12.88 -9.51
N ASP A 63 -2.57 12.54 -10.74
CA ASP A 63 -3.43 11.37 -10.99
C ASP A 63 -2.69 10.07 -10.65
N LEU A 64 -1.41 10.01 -10.99
CA LEU A 64 -0.55 8.87 -10.65
C LEU A 64 -0.33 8.76 -9.15
N GLU A 65 -0.01 9.87 -8.48
CA GLU A 65 0.19 9.89 -7.03
C GLU A 65 -1.06 9.43 -6.27
N ASN A 66 -2.24 9.89 -6.68
CA ASN A 66 -3.50 9.46 -6.09
C ASN A 66 -3.73 7.95 -6.31
N GLY A 67 -3.49 7.44 -7.52
CA GLY A 67 -3.61 6.01 -7.81
C GLY A 67 -2.68 5.14 -6.96
N LEU A 68 -1.42 5.56 -6.80
CA LEU A 68 -0.44 4.87 -5.95
C LEU A 68 -0.83 4.88 -4.47
N GLN A 69 -1.35 6.01 -3.96
CA GLN A 69 -1.84 6.10 -2.58
C GLN A 69 -3.03 5.17 -2.32
N GLU A 70 -3.96 5.06 -3.26
CA GLU A 70 -5.09 4.14 -3.15
C GLU A 70 -4.63 2.68 -3.15
N ILE A 71 -3.67 2.33 -4.01
CA ILE A 71 -3.07 0.98 -4.05
C ILE A 71 -2.37 0.68 -2.72
N ASP A 72 -1.56 1.61 -2.20
CA ASP A 72 -0.82 1.44 -0.95
C ASP A 72 -1.77 1.22 0.23
N MET A 73 -2.87 1.99 0.26
CA MET A 73 -3.91 1.88 1.29
C MET A 73 -4.66 0.54 1.20
N GLU A 74 -5.11 0.13 0.01
CA GLU A 74 -5.82 -1.15 -0.16
C GLU A 74 -4.90 -2.34 0.18
N LEU A 75 -3.62 -2.28 -0.20
CA LEU A 75 -2.64 -3.29 0.18
C LEU A 75 -2.50 -3.38 1.71
N ALA A 76 -2.32 -2.24 2.40
CA ALA A 76 -2.21 -2.25 3.86
C ALA A 76 -3.46 -2.78 4.55
N GLN A 77 -4.64 -2.35 4.14
CA GLN A 77 -5.91 -2.82 4.70
C GLN A 77 -6.08 -4.33 4.50
N SER A 78 -5.72 -4.84 3.32
CA SER A 78 -5.81 -6.27 3.00
C SER A 78 -4.83 -7.11 3.81
N VAL A 79 -3.62 -6.60 4.07
CA VAL A 79 -2.64 -7.26 4.95
C VAL A 79 -3.15 -7.35 6.38
N VAL A 80 -3.71 -6.25 6.91
CA VAL A 80 -4.29 -6.25 8.27
C VAL A 80 -5.45 -7.24 8.35
N GLN A 81 -6.39 -7.19 7.39
CA GLN A 81 -7.54 -8.08 7.38
C GLN A 81 -7.15 -9.55 7.23
N GLN A 82 -6.16 -9.86 6.40
CA GLN A 82 -5.66 -11.22 6.25
C GLN A 82 -5.03 -11.72 7.55
N ALA A 83 -4.24 -10.88 8.22
CA ALA A 83 -3.68 -11.21 9.53
C ALA A 83 -4.77 -11.44 10.59
N GLU A 84 -5.83 -10.62 10.61
CA GLU A 84 -6.97 -10.80 11.51
C GLU A 84 -7.68 -12.15 11.27
N ASN A 85 -7.78 -12.58 10.01
CA ASN A 85 -8.39 -13.85 9.63
C ASN A 85 -7.52 -15.08 9.97
N GLU A 86 -6.21 -14.89 10.10
CA GLU A 86 -5.26 -15.95 10.42
C GLU A 86 -5.15 -16.22 11.92
N ILE A 87 -5.50 -15.25 12.77
CA ILE A 87 -5.59 -15.48 14.21
C ILE A 87 -6.73 -16.46 14.49
N SER A 88 -6.43 -17.51 15.26
CA SER A 88 -7.41 -18.54 15.64
C SER A 88 -8.59 -17.93 16.38
N LYS A 89 -9.81 -18.38 16.08
CA LYS A 89 -11.06 -17.97 16.78
C LYS A 89 -11.00 -18.05 18.30
N ALA A 90 -10.19 -18.94 18.86
CA ALA A 90 -10.00 -19.07 20.31
C ALA A 90 -9.14 -17.93 20.92
N GLU A 91 -8.38 -17.21 20.08
CA GLU A 91 -7.45 -16.13 20.45
C GLU A 91 -7.93 -14.75 19.98
N HIS A 92 -9.21 -14.61 19.58
CA HIS A 92 -9.81 -13.31 19.20
C HIS A 92 -9.90 -12.31 20.37
N THR A 93 -9.54 -12.71 21.59
CA THR A 93 -9.34 -11.79 22.72
C THR A 93 -7.87 -11.65 23.12
N GLY A 94 -6.97 -12.32 22.38
CA GLY A 94 -5.54 -12.27 22.58
C GLY A 94 -4.95 -10.91 22.19
N SER A 95 -3.79 -10.60 22.76
CA SER A 95 -3.07 -9.34 22.53
C SER A 95 -2.80 -9.09 21.04
N ALA A 96 -2.50 -10.14 20.27
CA ALA A 96 -2.27 -10.03 18.83
C ALA A 96 -3.52 -9.56 18.07
N TYR A 97 -4.70 -10.11 18.38
CA TYR A 97 -5.95 -9.71 17.71
C TYR A 97 -6.33 -8.26 18.05
N LEU A 98 -6.21 -7.88 19.32
CA LEU A 98 -6.46 -6.49 19.75
C LEU A 98 -5.48 -5.51 19.10
N ALA A 99 -4.21 -5.88 18.94
CA ALA A 99 -3.22 -5.06 18.25
C ALA A 99 -3.57 -4.88 16.76
N LEU A 100 -4.01 -5.94 16.07
CA LEU A 100 -4.46 -5.83 14.68
C LEU A 100 -5.71 -4.96 14.54
N GLN A 101 -6.68 -5.07 15.46
CA GLN A 101 -7.85 -4.19 15.47
C GLN A 101 -7.48 -2.72 15.66
N GLU A 102 -6.51 -2.44 16.53
CA GLU A 102 -6.02 -1.07 16.73
C GLU A 102 -5.33 -0.55 15.47
N ILE A 103 -4.46 -1.35 14.83
CA ILE A 103 -3.84 -1.00 13.55
C ILE A 103 -4.91 -0.72 12.48
N SER A 104 -5.92 -1.59 12.36
CA SER A 104 -7.05 -1.45 11.43
C SER A 104 -7.78 -0.13 11.64
N ARG A 105 -8.02 0.23 12.90
CA ARG A 105 -8.67 1.48 13.31
C ARG A 105 -7.82 2.71 13.01
N GLU A 106 -6.56 2.70 13.44
CA GLU A 106 -5.66 3.83 13.23
C GLU A 106 -5.35 4.08 11.75
N LEU A 107 -5.26 3.02 10.94
CA LEU A 107 -5.13 3.11 9.48
C LEU A 107 -6.37 3.75 8.84
N LYS A 108 -7.57 3.34 9.24
CA LYS A 108 -8.84 3.92 8.75
C LYS A 108 -9.03 5.38 9.16
N GLU A 109 -8.56 5.74 10.35
CA GLU A 109 -8.60 7.11 10.87
C GLU A 109 -7.47 8.00 10.30
N GLY A 110 -6.57 7.45 9.47
CA GLY A 110 -5.42 8.18 8.90
C GLY A 110 -4.34 8.53 9.93
N ARG A 111 -4.38 7.93 11.13
CA ARG A 111 -3.38 8.11 12.19
C ARG A 111 -2.15 7.21 11.98
N LEU A 112 -2.28 6.16 11.19
CA LEU A 112 -1.22 5.24 10.81
C LEU A 112 -1.00 5.23 9.29
N THR A 113 0.25 5.31 8.84
CA THR A 113 0.54 5.22 7.41
C THR A 113 0.46 3.77 6.92
N PRO A 114 0.13 3.50 5.64
CA PRO A 114 0.05 2.14 5.11
C PRO A 114 1.34 1.32 5.31
N ILE A 115 2.50 1.93 5.06
CA ILE A 115 3.81 1.33 5.28
C ILE A 115 3.98 0.91 6.76
N ARG A 116 3.62 1.81 7.69
CA ARG A 116 3.74 1.54 9.12
C ARG A 116 2.80 0.42 9.55
N ALA A 117 1.55 0.42 9.08
CA ALA A 117 0.59 -0.64 9.34
C ALA A 117 1.13 -2.01 8.90
N ARG A 118 1.64 -2.13 7.66
CA ARG A 118 2.24 -3.39 7.18
C ARG A 118 3.44 -3.84 8.02
N HIS A 119 4.29 -2.90 8.43
CA HIS A 119 5.44 -3.21 9.29
C HIS A 119 5.00 -3.75 10.66
N GLU A 120 3.99 -3.14 11.28
CA GLU A 120 3.47 -3.60 12.57
C GLU A 120 2.77 -4.96 12.48
N VAL A 121 1.98 -5.19 11.42
CA VAL A 121 1.39 -6.52 11.15
C VAL A 121 2.48 -7.58 11.02
N LYS A 122 3.56 -7.32 10.26
CA LYS A 122 4.72 -8.23 10.17
C LYS A 122 5.35 -8.50 11.54
N GLY A 123 5.36 -7.51 12.44
CA GLY A 123 5.86 -7.67 13.81
C GLY A 123 4.96 -8.58 14.66
N ILE A 124 3.65 -8.40 14.58
CA ILE A 124 2.65 -9.19 15.31
C ILE A 124 2.61 -10.64 14.82
N MET A 125 2.66 -10.83 13.51
CA MET A 125 2.54 -12.14 12.87
C MET A 125 3.84 -12.96 12.88
N ARG A 126 4.97 -12.37 13.28
CA ARG A 126 6.21 -13.15 13.47
C ARG A 126 6.01 -14.07 14.68
N PRO A 127 6.14 -15.40 14.52
CA PRO A 127 6.20 -16.27 15.68
C PRO A 127 7.37 -15.81 16.54
N HIS A 128 7.11 -15.57 17.82
CA HIS A 128 8.17 -15.41 18.82
C HIS A 128 8.98 -16.71 18.82
N HIS A 129 10.01 -16.80 17.99
CA HIS A 129 11.08 -17.78 18.13
C HIS A 129 11.79 -17.46 19.43
N SER A 130 11.28 -18.03 20.52
CA SER A 130 11.93 -18.11 21.83
C SER A 130 12.24 -19.58 22.11
#